data_AF-A0A3C1SHG1-F1
#
_entry.id   AF-A0A3C1SHG1-F1
#
_cell.length_a   1.000
_cell.length_b   1.000
_cell.length_c   1.000
_cell.angle_alpha   90.00
_cell.angle_beta   90.00
_cell.angle_gamma   90.00
#
_symmetry.space_group_name_H-M   'P 1'
#
loop_
_entity.id
_entity.type
_entity.pdbx_description
1 polymer ?
#
loop_
_entity_poly.entity_id
_entity_poly.type
_entity_poly.pdbx_seq_one_letter_code
_entity_poly.pdbx_strand_id
1 'polypeptide(L)'
;YVTASPTACFDVYVGDESAEIIALNGTVDFVHINGGSYEVKTGLSSVIADKQQVSSGSGRANSDWNAWNVSQNHVWDNRAQAKGQSVKYLPEPLHTESYVLEENGRWENVYYENGYRYFWRPRVSVGWAPFTVGRWTSWYGDHCWIPAEPFGYVTHHYGNWVYANNFWYWAPPVIGVALGPIGIGFGWYPGRVSWIHSGVHVGWVPLAPHEVYYSHRYWGPHSVVISPNVHMNMGRYRYIDRAVIIHRDNLYHVHDYSSVKIAHINHKTLIKNYRPAPVMNNSVIHNYDSIPQRHHYTNALVTEKPRHSTVDRIQQNQHYRSPERIPTQP
;
A
#
# COMPACT_ATOMS: atom_id res chain seq x y z
N TYR A 1 -15.56 -14.15 -19.97
CA TYR A 1 -14.26 -14.16 -19.25
C TYR A 1 -13.19 -14.57 -20.24
N VAL A 2 -11.91 -14.49 -19.87
CA VAL A 2 -10.79 -14.84 -20.74
C VAL A 2 -10.01 -15.98 -20.12
N THR A 3 -9.64 -16.97 -20.92
CA THR A 3 -8.72 -18.05 -20.54
C THR A 3 -7.49 -17.99 -21.44
N ALA A 4 -6.31 -18.18 -20.86
CA ALA A 4 -5.07 -18.08 -21.59
C ALA A 4 -4.01 -19.00 -20.98
N SER A 5 -3.03 -19.41 -21.79
CA SER A 5 -1.88 -20.15 -21.27
C SER A 5 -1.02 -19.27 -20.35
N PRO A 6 -0.20 -19.84 -19.43
CA PRO A 6 0.65 -19.07 -18.53
C PRO A 6 1.66 -18.14 -19.20
N THR A 7 1.94 -18.34 -20.49
CA THR A 7 2.90 -17.53 -21.27
C THR A 7 2.22 -16.56 -22.24
N ALA A 8 0.90 -16.60 -22.33
CA ALA A 8 0.14 -15.70 -23.18
C ALA A 8 0.13 -14.28 -22.58
N CYS A 9 0.17 -13.29 -23.45
CA CYS A 9 0.04 -11.89 -23.10
C CYS A 9 -1.07 -11.28 -23.96
N PHE A 10 -1.93 -10.46 -23.38
CA PHE A 10 -3.06 -9.86 -24.07
C PHE A 10 -3.47 -8.53 -23.46
N ASP A 11 -3.98 -7.65 -24.31
CA ASP A 11 -4.65 -6.43 -23.90
C ASP A 11 -6.16 -6.69 -23.75
N VAL A 12 -6.76 -6.08 -22.72
CA VAL A 12 -8.21 -6.00 -22.55
C VAL A 12 -8.63 -4.55 -22.42
N TYR A 13 -9.49 -4.11 -23.34
CA TYR A 13 -10.14 -2.80 -23.26
C TYR A 13 -11.56 -3.00 -22.78
N VAL A 14 -11.89 -2.52 -21.58
CA VAL A 14 -13.23 -2.65 -20.99
C VAL A 14 -13.92 -1.30 -20.98
N GLY A 15 -15.05 -1.21 -21.66
CA GLY A 15 -16.01 -0.11 -21.55
C GLY A 15 -17.27 -0.55 -20.82
N ASP A 16 -18.22 0.37 -20.68
CA ASP A 16 -19.44 0.16 -19.89
C ASP A 16 -20.31 -1.00 -20.38
N GLU A 17 -20.34 -1.26 -21.69
CA GLU A 17 -21.16 -2.35 -22.27
C GLU A 17 -20.44 -3.15 -23.36
N SER A 18 -19.13 -2.98 -23.51
CA SER A 18 -18.34 -3.78 -24.46
C SER A 18 -16.92 -4.01 -23.96
N ALA A 19 -16.31 -5.11 -24.39
CA ALA A 19 -14.91 -5.39 -24.18
C ALA A 19 -14.22 -5.77 -25.50
N GLU A 20 -12.95 -5.40 -25.66
CA GLU A 20 -12.10 -5.89 -26.74
C GLU A 20 -10.89 -6.63 -26.17
N ILE A 21 -10.59 -7.78 -26.78
CA ILE A 21 -9.48 -8.66 -26.41
C ILE A 21 -8.52 -8.76 -27.58
N ILE A 22 -7.23 -8.50 -27.32
CA ILE A 22 -6.15 -8.55 -28.31
C ILE A 22 -5.04 -9.44 -27.78
N ALA A 23 -4.70 -10.52 -28.50
CA ALA A 23 -3.53 -11.32 -28.16
C ALA A 23 -2.24 -10.62 -28.60
N LEU A 24 -1.32 -10.41 -27.66
CA LEU A 24 0.02 -9.84 -27.86
C LEU A 24 1.10 -10.91 -27.96
N ASN A 25 0.90 -12.04 -27.26
CA ASN A 25 1.72 -13.24 -27.37
C ASN A 25 0.86 -14.49 -27.12
N GLY A 26 1.10 -15.55 -27.89
CA GLY A 26 0.37 -16.82 -27.77
C GLY A 26 -1.09 -16.74 -28.23
N THR A 27 -1.89 -17.63 -27.65
CA THR A 27 -3.33 -17.80 -27.92
C THR A 27 -4.14 -17.54 -26.65
N VAL A 28 -5.27 -16.88 -26.83
CA VAL A 28 -6.21 -16.49 -25.79
C VAL A 28 -7.62 -16.87 -26.22
N ASP A 29 -8.40 -17.49 -25.34
CA ASP A 29 -9.80 -17.81 -25.59
C ASP A 29 -10.70 -16.84 -24.82
N PHE A 30 -11.54 -16.12 -25.56
CA PHE A 30 -12.62 -15.33 -24.99
C PHE A 30 -13.89 -16.17 -24.91
N VAL A 31 -14.42 -16.33 -23.69
CA VAL A 31 -15.71 -17.00 -23.46
C VAL A 31 -16.79 -15.95 -23.22
N HIS A 32 -17.73 -15.86 -24.15
CA HIS A 32 -18.85 -14.95 -24.10
C HIS A 32 -19.95 -15.45 -23.15
N ILE A 33 -20.82 -14.54 -22.68
CA ILE A 33 -21.86 -14.87 -21.69
C ILE A 33 -22.91 -15.86 -22.22
N ASN A 34 -23.06 -15.97 -23.54
CA ASN A 34 -23.92 -16.96 -24.18
C ASN A 34 -23.28 -18.37 -24.28
N GLY A 35 -22.07 -18.57 -23.76
CA GLY A 35 -21.34 -19.84 -23.80
C GLY A 35 -20.48 -20.04 -25.05
N GLY A 36 -20.48 -19.13 -26.01
CA GLY A 36 -19.58 -19.17 -27.18
C GLY A 36 -18.12 -18.94 -26.76
N SER A 37 -17.20 -19.69 -27.36
CA SER A 37 -15.75 -19.53 -27.16
C SER A 37 -15.10 -19.06 -28.46
N TYR A 38 -14.25 -18.03 -28.36
CA TYR A 38 -13.63 -17.35 -29.49
C TYR A 38 -12.13 -17.28 -29.27
N GLU A 39 -11.40 -17.96 -30.15
CA GLU A 39 -9.93 -17.99 -30.13
C GLU A 39 -9.37 -16.68 -30.70
N VAL A 40 -8.43 -16.06 -29.97
CA VAL A 40 -7.73 -14.83 -30.33
C VAL A 40 -6.23 -15.15 -30.37
N LYS A 41 -5.61 -14.97 -31.54
CA LYS A 41 -4.18 -15.24 -31.75
C LYS A 41 -3.41 -13.97 -32.04
N THR A 42 -2.15 -14.00 -31.61
CA THR A 42 -1.22 -12.90 -31.87
C THR A 42 -1.10 -12.63 -33.37
N GLY A 43 -1.21 -11.35 -33.75
CA GLY A 43 -1.15 -10.91 -35.14
C GLY A 43 -2.42 -11.13 -35.96
N LEU A 44 -3.47 -11.72 -35.38
CA LEU A 44 -4.79 -11.84 -35.99
C LEU A 44 -5.76 -10.76 -35.46
N SER A 45 -7.00 -10.81 -35.94
CA SER A 45 -8.08 -9.93 -35.49
C SER A 45 -8.33 -10.05 -33.98
N SER A 46 -8.70 -8.93 -33.38
CA SER A 46 -9.21 -8.90 -32.01
C SER A 46 -10.65 -9.38 -31.94
N VAL A 47 -11.09 -9.72 -30.74
CA VAL A 47 -12.50 -9.99 -30.44
C VAL A 47 -13.10 -8.77 -29.74
N ILE A 48 -14.19 -8.23 -30.28
CA ILE A 48 -15.01 -7.19 -29.64
C ILE A 48 -16.35 -7.81 -29.27
N ALA A 49 -16.74 -7.74 -28.00
CA ALA A 49 -17.96 -8.35 -27.50
C ALA A 49 -18.79 -7.35 -26.68
N ASP A 50 -20.11 -7.39 -26.85
CA ASP A 50 -21.07 -6.77 -25.95
C ASP A 50 -21.83 -7.86 -25.17
N LYS A 51 -23.06 -7.62 -24.68
CA LYS A 51 -23.85 -8.65 -23.98
C LYS A 51 -24.54 -9.63 -24.93
N GLN A 52 -24.70 -9.27 -26.19
CA GLN A 52 -25.53 -9.95 -27.17
C GLN A 52 -24.70 -10.66 -28.25
N GLN A 53 -23.60 -10.05 -28.68
CA GLN A 53 -22.86 -10.46 -29.87
C GLN A 53 -21.35 -10.32 -29.71
N VAL A 54 -20.66 -10.97 -30.64
CA VAL A 54 -19.20 -10.94 -30.79
C VAL A 54 -18.88 -10.59 -32.23
N SER A 55 -17.92 -9.68 -32.42
CA SER A 55 -17.45 -9.19 -33.70
C SER A 55 -15.91 -9.19 -33.75
N SER A 56 -15.34 -9.04 -34.94
CA SER A 56 -13.90 -8.97 -35.13
C SER A 56 -13.43 -7.52 -35.22
N GLY A 57 -12.40 -7.17 -34.45
CA GLY A 57 -11.71 -5.89 -34.52
C GLY A 57 -10.39 -5.98 -35.28
N SER A 58 -9.71 -4.84 -35.40
CA SER A 58 -8.45 -4.74 -36.17
C SER A 58 -7.27 -5.52 -35.59
N GLY A 59 -7.33 -5.92 -34.31
CA GLY A 59 -6.21 -6.59 -33.63
C GLY A 59 -4.99 -5.71 -33.36
N ARG A 60 -5.00 -4.42 -33.75
CA ARG A 60 -3.85 -3.54 -33.57
C ARG A 60 -3.72 -3.09 -32.12
N ALA A 61 -2.65 -3.45 -31.44
CA ALA A 61 -2.33 -2.96 -30.09
C ALA A 61 -1.77 -1.52 -30.12
N ASN A 62 -1.91 -0.78 -29.02
CA ASN A 62 -1.26 0.53 -28.89
C ASN A 62 0.24 0.34 -28.60
N SER A 63 1.10 0.73 -29.53
CA SER A 63 2.55 0.51 -29.45
C SER A 63 3.19 1.20 -28.25
N ASP A 64 2.76 2.42 -27.92
CA ASP A 64 3.34 3.21 -26.83
C ASP A 64 2.92 2.67 -25.46
N TRP A 65 1.67 2.22 -25.36
CA TRP A 65 1.16 1.52 -24.18
C TRP A 65 1.90 0.20 -23.96
N ASN A 66 2.06 -0.59 -25.02
CA ASN A 66 2.76 -1.86 -24.94
C ASN A 66 4.25 -1.66 -24.57
N ALA A 67 4.93 -0.70 -25.22
CA ALA A 67 6.32 -0.37 -24.90
C ALA A 67 6.49 0.08 -23.45
N TRP A 68 5.55 0.89 -22.93
CA TRP A 68 5.54 1.26 -21.52
C TRP A 68 5.37 0.05 -20.60
N ASN A 69 4.41 -0.85 -20.88
CA ASN A 69 4.21 -2.07 -20.08
C ASN A 69 5.46 -2.98 -20.08
N VAL A 70 6.10 -3.16 -21.24
CA VAL A 70 7.36 -3.91 -21.33
C VAL A 70 8.45 -3.26 -20.48
N SER A 71 8.57 -1.93 -20.50
CA SER A 71 9.53 -1.22 -19.65
C SER A 71 9.25 -1.44 -18.16
N GLN A 72 7.98 -1.46 -17.75
CA GLN A 72 7.60 -1.73 -16.36
C GLN A 72 7.88 -3.18 -15.98
N ASN A 73 7.57 -4.15 -16.85
CA ASN A 73 7.89 -5.56 -16.61
C ASN A 73 9.39 -5.76 -16.38
N HIS A 74 10.25 -5.14 -17.21
CA HIS A 74 11.70 -5.21 -16.97
C HIS A 74 12.12 -4.64 -15.61
N VAL A 75 11.51 -3.53 -15.17
CA VAL A 75 11.75 -2.99 -13.82
C VAL A 75 11.33 -3.99 -12.74
N TRP A 76 10.14 -4.59 -12.88
CA TRP A 76 9.61 -5.54 -11.91
C TRP A 76 10.37 -6.87 -11.90
N ASP A 77 10.78 -7.39 -13.05
CA ASP A 77 11.60 -8.59 -13.17
C ASP A 77 12.94 -8.41 -12.46
N ASN A 78 13.56 -7.23 -12.59
CA ASN A 78 14.80 -6.92 -11.89
C ASN A 78 14.60 -6.85 -10.37
N ARG A 79 13.48 -6.28 -9.90
CA ARG A 79 13.13 -6.21 -8.47
C ARG A 79 12.80 -7.58 -7.90
N ALA A 80 12.08 -8.42 -8.66
CA ALA A 80 11.66 -9.76 -8.26
C ALA A 80 12.82 -10.75 -8.11
N GLN A 81 13.96 -10.49 -8.75
CA GLN A 81 15.16 -11.32 -8.61
C GLN A 81 15.72 -11.34 -7.19
N ALA A 82 15.27 -10.46 -6.29
CA ALA A 82 15.67 -10.42 -4.88
C ALA A 82 17.20 -10.52 -4.72
N LYS A 83 17.93 -9.64 -5.41
CA LYS A 83 19.39 -9.54 -5.36
C LYS A 83 19.80 -8.37 -4.48
N GLY A 84 20.94 -8.49 -3.80
CA GLY A 84 21.48 -7.42 -2.96
C GLY A 84 21.92 -7.90 -1.58
N GLN A 85 22.40 -6.97 -0.75
CA GLN A 85 22.79 -7.27 0.62
C GLN A 85 21.59 -7.39 1.56
N SER A 86 20.50 -6.68 1.26
CA SER A 86 19.30 -6.54 2.09
C SER A 86 18.55 -7.86 2.22
N VAL A 87 18.57 -8.69 1.18
CA VAL A 87 17.98 -10.04 1.15
C VAL A 87 18.44 -10.88 2.35
N LYS A 88 19.71 -10.73 2.75
CA LYS A 88 20.36 -11.47 3.84
C LYS A 88 19.76 -11.17 5.22
N TYR A 89 19.12 -10.00 5.36
CA TYR A 89 18.52 -9.53 6.59
C TYR A 89 17.00 -9.67 6.59
N LEU A 90 16.41 -10.15 5.49
CA LEU A 90 14.97 -10.26 5.32
C LEU A 90 14.53 -11.73 5.39
N PRO A 91 13.35 -12.00 5.97
CA PRO A 91 12.70 -13.29 5.79
C PRO A 91 12.27 -13.48 4.32
N GLU A 92 12.19 -14.73 3.88
CA GLU A 92 11.87 -15.12 2.49
C GLU A 92 10.65 -14.37 1.90
N PRO A 93 9.51 -14.20 2.60
CA PRO A 93 8.35 -13.49 2.06
C PRO A 93 8.59 -12.02 1.73
N LEU A 94 9.69 -11.42 2.20
CA LEU A 94 10.06 -10.02 1.91
C LEU A 94 11.27 -9.91 0.96
N HIS A 95 11.76 -11.02 0.40
CA HIS A 95 12.93 -11.00 -0.48
C HIS A 95 12.73 -10.13 -1.72
N THR A 96 11.54 -10.19 -2.34
CA THR A 96 11.18 -9.34 -3.49
C THR A 96 11.07 -7.86 -3.14
N GLU A 97 11.01 -7.52 -1.85
CA GLU A 97 10.98 -6.15 -1.34
C GLU A 97 12.39 -5.64 -0.96
N SER A 98 13.42 -6.45 -1.10
CA SER A 98 14.80 -6.06 -0.76
C SER A 98 15.28 -4.82 -1.54
N TYR A 99 14.82 -4.64 -2.77
CA TYR A 99 15.22 -3.51 -3.62
C TYR A 99 14.91 -2.14 -2.99
N VAL A 100 13.76 -1.99 -2.30
CA VAL A 100 13.41 -0.70 -1.68
C VAL A 100 14.39 -0.33 -0.56
N LEU A 101 14.96 -1.31 0.12
CA LEU A 101 15.93 -1.10 1.19
C LEU A 101 17.31 -0.74 0.62
N GLU A 102 17.72 -1.39 -0.47
CA GLU A 102 18.97 -1.05 -1.20
C GLU A 102 18.94 0.37 -1.74
N GLU A 103 17.83 0.75 -2.39
CA GLU A 103 17.72 2.04 -3.07
C GLU A 103 17.57 3.22 -2.10
N ASN A 104 16.98 3.01 -0.93
CA ASN A 104 16.53 4.10 -0.06
C ASN A 104 17.24 4.18 1.31
N GLY A 105 18.27 3.38 1.56
CA GLY A 105 18.94 3.41 2.85
C GLY A 105 20.22 2.60 2.90
N ARG A 106 20.59 2.15 4.10
CA ARG A 106 21.78 1.33 4.33
C ARG A 106 21.67 0.56 5.64
N TRP A 107 22.32 -0.59 5.72
CA TRP A 107 22.45 -1.36 6.95
C TRP A 107 23.61 -0.83 7.80
N GLU A 108 23.38 -0.63 9.09
CA GLU A 108 24.39 -0.20 10.06
C GLU A 108 24.41 -1.15 11.26
N ASN A 109 25.60 -1.39 11.82
CA ASN A 109 25.75 -2.07 13.09
C ASN A 109 25.58 -1.06 14.24
N VAL A 110 24.51 -1.22 15.02
CA VAL A 110 24.04 -0.26 16.03
C VAL A 110 23.95 -0.95 17.38
N TYR A 111 24.45 -0.29 18.43
CA TYR A 111 24.26 -0.76 19.80
C TYR A 111 22.84 -0.44 20.28
N TYR A 112 22.04 -1.46 20.57
CA TYR A 112 20.67 -1.33 21.03
C TYR A 112 20.29 -2.50 21.95
N GLU A 113 19.73 -2.17 23.13
CA GLU A 113 19.35 -3.13 24.16
C GLU A 113 20.47 -4.12 24.49
N ASN A 114 21.56 -3.55 25.02
CA ASN A 114 22.72 -4.27 25.53
C ASN A 114 23.48 -5.14 24.51
N GLY A 115 23.31 -4.89 23.20
CA GLY A 115 24.01 -5.64 22.15
C GLY A 115 24.10 -4.89 20.82
N TYR A 116 25.07 -5.30 20.01
CA TYR A 116 25.26 -4.83 18.63
C TYR A 116 24.34 -5.56 17.66
N ARG A 117 23.70 -4.82 16.76
CA ARG A 117 22.64 -5.32 15.86
C ARG A 117 22.70 -4.63 14.51
N TYR A 118 22.41 -5.38 13.46
CA TYR A 118 22.27 -4.80 12.13
C TYR A 118 20.85 -4.31 11.93
N PHE A 119 20.70 -2.99 11.83
CA PHE A 119 19.43 -2.36 11.49
C PHE A 119 19.56 -1.51 10.25
N TRP A 120 18.46 -1.33 9.54
CA TRP A 120 18.42 -0.53 8.33
C TRP A 120 18.11 0.92 8.65
N ARG A 121 18.91 1.84 8.11
CA ARG A 121 18.73 3.28 8.28
C ARG A 121 18.22 3.91 6.98
N PRO A 122 17.06 4.59 6.99
CA PRO A 122 16.57 5.27 5.81
C PRO A 122 17.43 6.50 5.44
N ARG A 123 17.48 6.81 4.15
CA ARG A 123 17.97 8.08 3.61
C ARG A 123 16.79 9.04 3.52
N VAL A 124 16.63 9.86 4.56
CA VAL A 124 15.49 10.77 4.74
C VAL A 124 15.95 12.17 5.14
N SER A 125 15.04 13.14 5.06
CA SER A 125 15.26 14.51 5.50
C SER A 125 15.53 14.58 7.01
N VAL A 126 16.23 15.65 7.43
CA VAL A 126 16.46 15.93 8.86
C VAL A 126 15.12 16.13 9.56
N GLY A 127 14.95 15.50 10.73
CA GLY A 127 13.72 15.61 11.52
C GLY A 127 12.59 14.65 11.08
N TRP A 128 12.85 13.79 10.09
CA TRP A 128 11.96 12.69 9.72
C TRP A 128 11.76 11.71 10.88
N ALA A 129 10.55 11.17 10.98
CA ALA A 129 10.21 10.08 11.88
C ALA A 129 9.23 9.11 11.21
N PRO A 130 9.16 7.84 11.67
CA PRO A 130 8.15 6.91 11.22
C PRO A 130 6.74 7.48 11.35
N PHE A 131 5.86 7.12 10.41
CA PHE A 131 4.48 7.57 10.40
C PHE A 131 4.34 9.11 10.35
N THR A 132 5.21 9.81 9.59
CA THR A 132 5.09 11.26 9.38
C THR A 132 4.89 11.69 7.93
N VAL A 133 5.51 11.03 6.95
CA VAL A 133 5.38 11.40 5.53
C VAL A 133 4.49 10.39 4.82
N GLY A 134 3.21 10.72 4.70
CA GLY A 134 2.15 9.80 4.30
C GLY A 134 0.83 10.21 4.93
N ARG A 135 -0.09 9.27 5.12
CA ARG A 135 -1.37 9.54 5.79
C ARG A 135 -1.96 8.33 6.47
N TRP A 136 -2.87 8.60 7.40
CA TRP A 136 -3.75 7.59 7.98
C TRP A 136 -5.04 7.44 7.17
N THR A 137 -5.44 6.20 6.91
CA THR A 137 -6.76 5.83 6.38
C THR A 137 -7.41 4.78 7.28
N SER A 138 -8.72 4.66 7.24
CA SER A 138 -9.49 3.62 7.92
C SER A 138 -9.67 2.43 6.99
N TRP A 139 -9.12 1.29 7.38
CA TRP A 139 -9.17 0.03 6.65
C TRP A 139 -9.58 -1.09 7.60
N TYR A 140 -10.69 -1.78 7.28
CA TYR A 140 -11.27 -2.83 8.12
C TYR A 140 -11.56 -2.44 9.60
N GLY A 141 -11.76 -1.15 9.86
CA GLY A 141 -12.05 -0.60 11.19
C GLY A 141 -10.82 -0.07 11.95
N ASP A 142 -9.60 -0.36 11.46
CA ASP A 142 -8.35 0.10 12.05
C ASP A 142 -7.69 1.19 11.19
N HIS A 143 -6.81 1.99 11.80
CA HIS A 143 -6.02 2.99 11.07
C HIS A 143 -4.83 2.35 10.40
N CYS A 144 -4.84 2.36 9.07
CA CYS A 144 -3.76 1.92 8.22
C CYS A 144 -2.92 3.11 7.75
N TRP A 145 -1.61 2.97 7.86
CA TRP A 145 -0.65 3.94 7.34
C TRP A 145 -0.50 3.74 5.84
N ILE A 146 -0.69 4.81 5.08
CA ILE A 146 -0.38 4.87 3.65
C ILE A 146 0.89 5.72 3.51
N PRO A 147 2.06 5.09 3.39
CA PRO A 147 3.32 5.82 3.32
C PRO A 147 3.46 6.55 1.98
N ALA A 148 4.10 7.70 2.00
CA ALA A 148 4.59 8.34 0.78
C ALA A 148 6.03 7.94 0.46
N GLU A 149 6.76 7.37 1.43
CA GLU A 149 8.13 6.90 1.19
C GLU A 149 8.14 5.58 0.38
N PRO A 150 9.05 5.42 -0.59
CA PRO A 150 9.14 4.20 -1.39
C PRO A 150 9.39 2.92 -0.57
N PHE A 151 10.15 3.04 0.52
CA PHE A 151 10.42 1.94 1.46
C PHE A 151 9.30 1.72 2.48
N GLY A 152 8.27 2.54 2.45
CA GLY A 152 7.33 2.69 3.54
C GLY A 152 6.44 1.47 3.74
N TYR A 153 6.01 0.80 2.65
CA TYR A 153 5.15 -0.39 2.76
C TYR A 153 5.82 -1.48 3.61
N VAL A 154 7.07 -1.81 3.27
CA VAL A 154 7.86 -2.80 4.00
C VAL A 154 8.06 -2.38 5.45
N THR A 155 8.53 -1.16 5.66
CA THR A 155 9.08 -0.76 6.96
C THR A 155 8.03 -0.32 7.98
N HIS A 156 6.87 0.18 7.54
CA HIS A 156 5.79 0.58 8.44
C HIS A 156 4.82 -0.56 8.74
N HIS A 157 4.74 -1.58 7.87
CA HIS A 157 3.83 -2.71 8.05
C HIS A 157 4.50 -3.99 8.52
N TYR A 158 5.80 -4.16 8.32
CA TYR A 158 6.56 -5.31 8.82
C TYR A 158 7.71 -4.85 9.73
N GLY A 159 8.13 -5.72 10.64
CA GLY A 159 9.25 -5.42 11.54
C GLY A 159 8.88 -4.39 12.61
N ASN A 160 9.84 -3.56 13.01
CA ASN A 160 9.59 -2.47 13.93
C ASN A 160 10.59 -1.32 13.76
N TRP A 161 10.12 -0.09 14.00
CA TRP A 161 11.01 1.06 14.12
C TRP A 161 11.67 1.10 15.50
N VAL A 162 12.96 1.37 15.53
CA VAL A 162 13.74 1.55 16.76
C VAL A 162 14.52 2.85 16.70
N TYR A 163 14.68 3.50 17.84
CA TYR A 163 15.44 4.75 17.93
C TYR A 163 16.75 4.52 18.69
N ALA A 164 17.87 4.86 18.05
CA ALA A 164 19.22 4.72 18.59
C ALA A 164 20.13 5.79 18.01
N ASN A 165 21.14 6.25 18.75
CA ASN A 165 22.14 7.20 18.26
C ASN A 165 21.55 8.42 17.53
N ASN A 166 20.42 8.95 18.02
CA ASN A 166 19.67 10.06 17.45
C ASN A 166 19.03 9.82 16.06
N PHE A 167 18.94 8.57 15.60
CA PHE A 167 18.28 8.21 14.35
C PHE A 167 17.22 7.13 14.55
N TRP A 168 16.25 7.13 13.65
CA TRP A 168 15.34 6.02 13.47
C TRP A 168 15.98 4.97 12.58
N TYR A 169 15.90 3.73 13.03
CA TYR A 169 16.32 2.54 12.32
C TYR A 169 15.15 1.57 12.21
N TRP A 170 15.08 0.82 11.13
CA TRP A 170 14.14 -0.27 10.97
C TRP A 170 14.81 -1.59 11.33
N ALA A 171 14.16 -2.33 12.22
CA ALA A 171 14.53 -3.67 12.60
C ALA A 171 13.64 -4.67 11.84
N PRO A 172 14.23 -5.57 11.02
CA PRO A 172 13.45 -6.52 10.24
C PRO A 172 12.73 -7.54 11.13
N PRO A 173 11.60 -8.09 10.66
CA PRO A 173 10.98 -9.24 11.32
C PRO A 173 11.80 -10.52 11.09
N VAL A 174 11.58 -11.52 11.93
CA VAL A 174 12.18 -12.87 11.83
C VAL A 174 11.09 -13.94 11.66
N ILE A 175 11.39 -14.98 10.88
CA ILE A 175 10.54 -16.19 10.78
C ILE A 175 10.95 -17.17 11.88
N GLY A 176 9.95 -17.74 12.57
CA GLY A 176 10.16 -18.64 13.69
C GLY A 176 10.56 -17.89 14.97
N VAL A 177 10.67 -18.64 16.07
CA VAL A 177 11.21 -18.12 17.32
C VAL A 177 12.72 -17.93 17.15
N ALA A 178 13.15 -16.82 16.55
CA ALA A 178 14.58 -16.62 16.32
C ALA A 178 15.32 -16.32 17.62
N LEU A 179 16.42 -17.06 17.77
CA LEU A 179 17.47 -16.99 18.79
C LEU A 179 18.20 -15.64 18.76
N GLY A 180 17.55 -14.57 19.24
CA GLY A 180 18.17 -13.26 19.43
C GLY A 180 17.27 -12.28 20.19
N PRO A 181 17.80 -11.35 21.02
CA PRO A 181 17.03 -10.80 22.15
C PRO A 181 15.83 -9.87 21.84
N ILE A 182 15.61 -9.45 20.58
CA ILE A 182 14.49 -8.52 20.24
C ILE A 182 13.32 -9.24 19.58
N GLY A 183 13.53 -10.43 19.01
CA GLY A 183 12.46 -11.33 18.54
C GLY A 183 11.23 -10.67 17.89
N ILE A 184 11.40 -9.84 16.86
CA ILE A 184 10.25 -9.22 16.16
C ILE A 184 9.62 -10.28 15.26
N GLY A 185 8.50 -10.86 15.70
CA GLY A 185 7.79 -11.86 14.92
C GLY A 185 7.37 -11.34 13.55
N PHE A 186 7.35 -12.22 12.56
CA PHE A 186 6.81 -11.92 11.24
C PHE A 186 5.30 -11.69 11.31
N GLY A 187 4.86 -10.48 10.96
CA GLY A 187 3.47 -10.06 10.90
C GLY A 187 3.32 -8.77 10.10
N TRP A 188 2.19 -8.62 9.43
CA TRP A 188 1.80 -7.37 8.78
C TRP A 188 0.87 -6.60 9.71
N TYR A 189 1.08 -5.29 9.86
CA TYR A 189 0.28 -4.43 10.74
C TYR A 189 -0.18 -3.18 9.99
N PRO A 190 -1.42 -2.69 10.19
CA PRO A 190 -1.89 -1.45 9.56
C PRO A 190 -1.00 -0.25 9.89
N GLY A 191 -0.51 -0.16 11.12
CA GLY A 191 0.48 0.83 11.54
C GLY A 191 0.70 0.75 13.03
N ARG A 192 1.85 0.21 13.46
CA ARG A 192 2.16 -0.06 14.86
C ARG A 192 2.42 1.23 15.65
N VAL A 193 1.33 1.87 16.06
CA VAL A 193 1.32 3.08 16.89
C VAL A 193 0.33 2.94 18.05
N SER A 194 0.55 3.72 19.12
CA SER A 194 -0.48 3.98 20.14
C SER A 194 -1.06 5.38 19.93
N TRP A 195 -2.39 5.48 19.93
CA TRP A 195 -3.08 6.76 19.79
C TRP A 195 -3.13 7.51 21.11
N ILE A 196 -3.00 8.83 21.04
CA ILE A 196 -3.10 9.75 22.17
C ILE A 196 -3.88 10.99 21.77
N HIS A 197 -4.58 11.62 22.70
CA HIS A 197 -5.41 12.79 22.37
C HIS A 197 -5.57 13.77 23.53
N SER A 198 -5.85 15.04 23.20
CA SER A 198 -6.14 16.11 24.15
C SER A 198 -6.88 17.27 23.48
N GLY A 199 -8.14 17.49 23.85
CA GLY A 199 -8.96 18.58 23.30
C GLY A 199 -9.07 18.52 21.78
N VAL A 200 -8.48 19.48 21.08
CA VAL A 200 -8.45 19.56 19.61
C VAL A 200 -7.27 18.81 18.97
N HIS A 201 -6.40 18.22 19.78
CA HIS A 201 -5.21 17.51 19.31
C HIS A 201 -5.42 16.00 19.31
N VAL A 202 -4.88 15.39 18.26
CA VAL A 202 -4.68 13.94 18.15
C VAL A 202 -3.20 13.69 17.89
N GLY A 203 -2.71 12.55 18.35
CA GLY A 203 -1.36 12.13 18.05
C GLY A 203 -1.17 10.64 18.17
N TRP A 204 0.03 10.21 17.83
CA TRP A 204 0.42 8.82 17.88
C TRP A 204 1.87 8.65 18.30
N VAL A 205 2.13 7.56 19.00
CA VAL A 205 3.46 7.14 19.45
C VAL A 205 3.85 5.91 18.66
N PRO A 206 4.94 5.94 17.84
CA PRO A 206 5.49 4.73 17.26
C PRO A 206 5.80 3.72 18.35
N LEU A 207 5.34 2.49 18.21
CA LEU A 207 5.53 1.46 19.24
C LEU A 207 6.94 0.86 19.15
N ALA A 208 7.55 0.58 20.30
CA ALA A 208 8.77 -0.22 20.40
C ALA A 208 8.47 -1.72 20.19
N PRO A 209 9.48 -2.56 19.91
CA PRO A 209 9.27 -3.95 19.48
C PRO A 209 8.32 -4.78 20.34
N HIS A 210 8.41 -4.64 21.67
CA HIS A 210 7.64 -5.42 22.65
C HIS A 210 6.39 -4.69 23.18
N GLU A 211 6.09 -3.51 22.65
CA GLU A 211 4.90 -2.77 23.07
C GLU A 211 3.67 -3.28 22.34
N VAL A 212 2.58 -3.39 23.10
CA VAL A 212 1.31 -3.93 22.63
C VAL A 212 0.70 -3.00 21.59
N TYR A 213 0.35 -3.56 20.44
CA TYR A 213 -0.46 -2.91 19.43
C TYR A 213 -1.95 -3.25 19.66
N TYR A 214 -2.78 -2.23 19.84
CA TYR A 214 -4.22 -2.41 20.03
C TYR A 214 -4.97 -2.16 18.73
N SER A 215 -5.93 -3.04 18.42
CA SER A 215 -6.67 -3.00 17.16
C SER A 215 -8.02 -3.72 17.27
N HIS A 216 -8.91 -3.52 16.31
CA HIS A 216 -10.18 -4.26 16.22
C HIS A 216 -9.99 -5.70 15.74
N ARG A 217 -8.83 -6.01 15.15
CA ARG A 217 -8.49 -7.32 14.59
C ARG A 217 -7.13 -7.78 15.07
N TYR A 218 -6.93 -9.09 15.08
CA TYR A 218 -5.61 -9.66 15.32
C TYR A 218 -4.77 -9.57 14.04
N TRP A 219 -3.79 -8.69 14.03
CA TRP A 219 -2.91 -8.46 12.86
C TRP A 219 -1.60 -9.25 12.91
N GLY A 220 -1.17 -9.66 14.11
CA GLY A 220 0.06 -10.43 14.28
C GLY A 220 0.55 -10.45 15.73
N PRO A 221 1.75 -11.00 15.97
CA PRO A 221 2.37 -11.03 17.30
C PRO A 221 2.33 -9.67 18.02
N HIS A 222 2.18 -9.66 19.34
CA HIS A 222 2.04 -8.43 20.13
C HIS A 222 0.83 -7.55 19.76
N SER A 223 -0.14 -8.05 18.99
CA SER A 223 -1.45 -7.41 18.83
C SER A 223 -2.43 -7.88 19.90
N VAL A 224 -3.21 -6.96 20.45
CA VAL A 224 -4.35 -7.25 21.34
C VAL A 224 -5.61 -6.70 20.70
N VAL A 225 -6.58 -7.58 20.47
CA VAL A 225 -7.92 -7.18 20.04
C VAL A 225 -8.58 -6.41 21.18
N ILE A 226 -9.03 -5.19 20.89
CA ILE A 226 -9.61 -4.32 21.91
C ILE A 226 -10.84 -4.93 22.55
N SER A 227 -11.01 -4.64 23.84
CA SER A 227 -12.21 -4.94 24.61
C SER A 227 -12.63 -3.67 25.37
N PRO A 228 -13.87 -3.61 25.90
CA PRO A 228 -14.37 -2.41 26.58
C PRO A 228 -13.51 -1.92 27.76
N ASN A 229 -12.70 -2.79 28.38
CA ASN A 229 -11.96 -2.52 29.61
C ASN A 229 -10.42 -2.49 29.41
N VAL A 230 -9.95 -1.98 28.27
CA VAL A 230 -8.50 -1.85 28.03
C VAL A 230 -7.91 -0.69 28.85
N HIS A 231 -6.97 -1.02 29.74
CA HIS A 231 -6.19 -0.03 30.49
C HIS A 231 -4.82 0.16 29.84
N MET A 232 -4.52 1.39 29.43
CA MET A 232 -3.25 1.76 28.81
C MET A 232 -2.47 2.69 29.72
N ASN A 233 -1.16 2.45 29.84
CA ASN A 233 -0.25 3.35 30.53
C ASN A 233 0.71 3.98 29.54
N MET A 234 0.35 5.17 29.06
CA MET A 234 1.12 5.91 28.06
C MET A 234 2.55 6.25 28.52
N GLY A 235 2.77 6.43 29.82
CA GLY A 235 4.09 6.75 30.37
C GLY A 235 5.10 5.59 30.31
N ARG A 236 4.65 4.38 29.96
CA ARG A 236 5.53 3.23 29.73
C ARG A 236 6.02 3.12 28.29
N TYR A 237 5.49 3.90 27.36
CA TYR A 237 5.95 3.86 25.98
C TYR A 237 7.35 4.43 25.87
N ARG A 238 8.29 3.62 25.38
CA ARG A 238 9.70 3.95 25.16
C ARG A 238 9.87 5.20 24.30
N TYR A 239 8.97 5.41 23.36
CA TYR A 239 9.03 6.50 22.39
C TYR A 239 8.00 7.60 22.64
N ILE A 240 7.45 7.72 23.86
CA ILE A 240 6.47 8.77 24.19
C ILE A 240 6.98 10.17 23.84
N ASP A 241 8.26 10.47 24.10
CA ASP A 241 8.87 11.78 23.79
C ASP A 241 9.11 12.02 22.29
N ARG A 242 8.71 11.08 21.44
CA ARG A 242 8.74 11.15 19.98
C ARG A 242 7.34 11.05 19.37
N ALA A 243 6.31 11.28 20.18
CA ALA A 243 4.94 11.35 19.70
C ALA A 243 4.79 12.39 18.59
N VAL A 244 4.02 12.05 17.56
CA VAL A 244 3.58 12.99 16.55
C VAL A 244 2.24 13.54 17.00
N ILE A 245 2.16 14.84 17.28
CA ILE A 245 0.93 15.52 17.69
C ILE A 245 0.55 16.55 16.63
N ILE A 246 -0.70 16.53 16.22
CA ILE A 246 -1.26 17.46 15.24
C ILE A 246 -2.61 18.01 15.72
N HIS A 247 -3.05 19.12 15.13
CA HIS A 247 -4.46 19.48 15.19
C HIS A 247 -5.30 18.41 14.48
N ARG A 248 -6.42 17.97 15.08
CA ARG A 248 -7.24 16.86 14.57
C ARG A 248 -7.76 17.07 13.15
N ASP A 249 -7.98 18.32 12.75
CA ASP A 249 -8.45 18.65 11.40
C ASP A 249 -7.44 18.27 10.32
N ASN A 250 -6.15 18.14 10.66
CA ASN A 250 -5.12 17.73 9.70
C ASN A 250 -5.07 16.22 9.49
N LEU A 251 -5.68 15.39 10.35
CA LEU A 251 -5.49 13.94 10.37
C LEU A 251 -5.75 13.28 9.00
N TYR A 252 -6.76 13.74 8.27
CA TYR A 252 -7.15 13.18 6.97
C TYR A 252 -7.00 14.14 5.79
N HIS A 253 -6.41 15.32 6.01
CA HIS A 253 -6.33 16.38 4.99
C HIS A 253 -4.90 16.64 4.49
N VAL A 254 -3.88 16.20 5.22
CA VAL A 254 -2.48 16.33 4.81
C VAL A 254 -1.89 14.99 4.40
N HIS A 255 -0.79 15.05 3.66
CA HIS A 255 0.01 13.88 3.25
C HIS A 255 1.44 13.93 3.81
N ASP A 256 1.72 14.91 4.66
CA ASP A 256 2.98 15.05 5.39
C ASP A 256 2.72 15.77 6.72
N TYR A 257 2.71 14.99 7.81
CA TYR A 257 2.51 15.51 9.16
C TYR A 257 3.74 16.22 9.72
N SER A 258 4.92 16.09 9.10
CA SER A 258 6.13 16.79 9.55
C SER A 258 5.98 18.32 9.49
N SER A 259 5.14 18.79 8.58
CA SER A 259 4.83 20.22 8.36
C SER A 259 3.81 20.80 9.35
N VAL A 260 2.95 19.95 9.93
CA VAL A 260 1.83 20.37 10.80
C VAL A 260 1.95 19.84 12.23
N LYS A 261 3.00 19.06 12.53
CA LYS A 261 3.24 18.57 13.89
C LYS A 261 3.63 19.71 14.81
N ILE A 262 3.13 19.65 16.04
CA ILE A 262 3.52 20.58 17.09
C ILE A 262 4.93 20.22 17.55
N ALA A 263 5.85 21.17 17.41
CA ALA A 263 7.24 20.99 17.81
C ALA A 263 7.42 21.07 19.34
N HIS A 264 8.48 20.45 19.84
CA HIS A 264 9.00 20.63 21.21
C HIS A 264 8.01 20.33 22.36
N ILE A 265 7.06 19.40 22.17
CA ILE A 265 6.25 18.92 23.29
C ILE A 265 7.11 18.02 24.18
N ASN A 266 7.31 18.42 25.43
CA ASN A 266 8.10 17.65 26.39
C ASN A 266 7.30 16.51 27.04
N HIS A 267 8.03 15.55 27.61
CA HIS A 267 7.49 14.40 28.35
C HIS A 267 6.39 14.76 29.35
N LYS A 268 6.65 15.74 30.21
CA LYS A 268 5.75 16.14 31.29
C LYS A 268 4.42 16.64 30.75
N THR A 269 4.45 17.40 29.66
CA THR A 269 3.24 17.88 28.97
C THR A 269 2.44 16.71 28.40
N LEU A 270 3.10 15.73 27.77
CA LEU A 270 2.43 14.55 27.24
C LEU A 270 1.72 13.79 28.37
N ILE A 271 2.46 13.39 29.41
CA ILE A 271 1.91 12.58 30.51
C ILE A 271 0.78 13.29 31.26
N LYS A 272 0.88 14.63 31.43
CA LYS A 272 -0.12 15.38 32.19
C LYS A 272 -1.40 15.66 31.40
N ASN A 273 -1.27 15.95 30.10
CA ASN A 273 -2.36 16.57 29.34
C ASN A 273 -2.99 15.65 28.29
N TYR A 274 -2.32 14.56 27.90
CA TYR A 274 -2.80 13.63 26.87
C TYR A 274 -3.30 12.33 27.49
N ARG A 275 -4.30 11.74 26.85
CA ARG A 275 -4.88 10.45 27.22
C ARG A 275 -4.58 9.42 26.14
N PRO A 276 -4.22 8.17 26.49
CA PRO A 276 -4.10 7.10 25.51
C PRO A 276 -5.47 6.67 25.01
N ALA A 277 -5.50 6.24 23.75
CA ALA A 277 -6.63 5.58 23.12
C ALA A 277 -6.13 4.30 22.43
N PRO A 278 -6.80 3.15 22.61
CA PRO A 278 -6.36 1.92 21.97
C PRO A 278 -6.59 1.98 20.45
N VAL A 279 -7.69 2.62 20.05
CA VAL A 279 -8.08 2.89 18.67
C VAL A 279 -8.76 4.25 18.61
N MET A 280 -8.82 4.82 17.41
CA MET A 280 -9.60 6.02 17.14
C MET A 280 -11.09 5.71 17.08
N ASN A 281 -11.90 6.52 17.76
CA ASN A 281 -13.36 6.40 17.80
C ASN A 281 -14.00 7.78 18.13
N ASN A 282 -15.32 7.81 18.29
CA ASN A 282 -16.05 9.05 18.63
C ASN A 282 -15.65 9.68 19.97
N SER A 283 -15.01 8.94 20.87
CA SER A 283 -14.48 9.49 22.13
C SER A 283 -13.15 10.23 21.93
N VAL A 284 -12.43 9.95 20.84
CA VAL A 284 -11.18 10.62 20.47
C VAL A 284 -11.45 11.81 19.55
N ILE A 285 -12.28 11.61 18.52
CA ILE A 285 -12.75 12.65 17.60
C ILE A 285 -14.27 12.56 17.56
N HIS A 286 -14.98 13.57 18.09
CA HIS A 286 -16.43 13.53 18.35
C HIS A 286 -17.31 13.01 17.19
N ASN A 287 -16.92 13.29 15.95
CA ASN A 287 -17.63 12.93 14.73
C ASN A 287 -16.90 11.87 13.89
N TYR A 288 -15.99 11.07 14.50
CA TYR A 288 -15.13 10.12 13.82
C TYR A 288 -15.86 9.23 12.80
N ASP A 289 -17.02 8.70 13.15
CA ASP A 289 -17.79 7.82 12.25
C ASP A 289 -18.44 8.52 11.06
N SER A 290 -18.52 9.85 11.11
CA SER A 290 -19.11 10.69 10.07
C SER A 290 -18.07 11.39 9.19
N ILE A 291 -16.77 11.09 9.33
CA ILE A 291 -15.70 11.69 8.51
C ILE A 291 -15.47 10.83 7.26
N PRO A 292 -15.97 11.19 6.06
CA PRO A 292 -15.76 10.39 4.85
C PRO A 292 -14.29 10.35 4.40
N GLN A 293 -13.54 11.44 4.63
CA GLN A 293 -12.13 11.56 4.25
C GLN A 293 -11.25 10.52 4.94
N ARG A 294 -11.72 9.88 6.02
CA ARG A 294 -10.99 8.80 6.70
C ARG A 294 -10.75 7.60 5.78
N HIS A 295 -11.47 7.47 4.67
CA HIS A 295 -11.28 6.38 3.70
C HIS A 295 -10.47 6.80 2.47
N HIS A 296 -9.89 8.01 2.44
CA HIS A 296 -9.09 8.46 1.32
C HIS A 296 -7.67 7.86 1.35
N TYR A 297 -7.30 7.17 0.27
CA TYR A 297 -5.94 6.63 0.07
C TYR A 297 -5.05 7.58 -0.72
N THR A 298 -5.63 8.38 -1.62
CA THR A 298 -4.96 9.39 -2.44
C THR A 298 -5.69 10.74 -2.35
N ASN A 299 -4.93 11.83 -2.23
CA ASN A 299 -5.40 13.20 -2.46
C ASN A 299 -4.84 13.73 -3.80
N ALA A 300 -4.14 12.87 -4.56
CA ALA A 300 -3.66 13.24 -5.88
C ALA A 300 -4.88 13.48 -6.77
N LEU A 301 -4.92 14.67 -7.37
CA LEU A 301 -5.83 14.92 -8.48
C LEU A 301 -5.48 13.92 -9.58
N VAL A 302 -6.47 13.27 -10.15
CA VAL A 302 -6.28 12.45 -11.35
C VAL A 302 -6.00 13.42 -12.49
N THR A 303 -4.71 13.70 -12.72
CA THR A 303 -4.25 14.62 -13.77
C THR A 303 -4.32 14.00 -15.15
N GLU A 304 -4.17 12.67 -15.21
CA GLU A 304 -4.26 11.88 -16.43
C GLU A 304 -5.45 10.92 -16.30
N LYS A 305 -6.53 11.20 -17.03
CA LYS A 305 -7.58 10.21 -17.29
C LYS A 305 -6.99 9.07 -18.14
N PRO A 306 -7.67 7.91 -18.29
CA PRO A 306 -7.24 6.91 -19.27
C PRO A 306 -6.88 7.59 -20.60
N ARG A 307 -5.72 7.27 -21.17
CA ARG A 307 -5.20 7.95 -22.37
C ARG A 307 -6.33 8.11 -23.40
N HIS A 308 -6.41 9.26 -24.07
CA HIS A 308 -7.45 9.51 -25.07
C HIS A 308 -7.57 8.37 -26.08
N SER A 309 -6.44 7.82 -26.55
CA SER A 309 -6.41 6.63 -27.41
C SER A 309 -7.17 5.42 -26.85
N THR A 310 -7.15 5.21 -25.54
CA THR A 310 -7.89 4.14 -24.86
C THR A 310 -9.38 4.47 -24.80
N VAL A 311 -9.73 5.72 -24.49
CA VAL A 311 -11.13 6.19 -24.44
C VAL A 311 -11.77 6.14 -25.83
N ASP A 312 -11.09 6.68 -26.84
CA ASP A 312 -11.55 6.71 -28.23
C ASP A 312 -11.76 5.29 -28.76
N ARG A 313 -10.86 4.36 -28.42
CA ARG A 313 -11.01 2.95 -28.78
C ARG A 313 -12.20 2.30 -28.09
N ILE A 314 -12.39 2.54 -26.78
CA ILE A 314 -13.57 2.05 -26.05
C ILE A 314 -14.84 2.59 -26.70
N GLN A 315 -14.89 3.87 -27.06
CA GLN A 315 -16.03 4.48 -27.75
C GLN A 315 -16.24 3.88 -29.15
N GLN A 316 -15.18 3.66 -29.92
CA GLN A 316 -15.27 3.00 -31.23
C GLN A 316 -15.81 1.57 -31.11
N ASN A 317 -15.43 0.83 -30.07
CA ASN A 317 -15.94 -0.52 -29.80
C ASN A 317 -17.47 -0.51 -29.57
N GLN A 318 -18.04 0.60 -29.09
CA GLN A 318 -19.49 0.77 -29.00
C GLN A 318 -20.17 0.96 -30.36
N HIS A 319 -19.44 1.35 -31.41
CA HIS A 319 -20.01 1.56 -32.75
C HIS A 319 -20.13 0.26 -33.56
N TYR A 320 -19.39 -0.79 -33.19
CA TYR A 320 -19.56 -2.15 -33.72
C TYR A 320 -20.90 -2.80 -33.28
N ARG A 321 -21.78 -2.05 -32.60
CA ARG A 321 -23.11 -2.45 -32.14
C ARG A 321 -24.22 -2.42 -33.20
N SER A 322 -23.99 -1.87 -34.41
CA SER A 322 -25.06 -1.69 -35.40
C SER A 322 -24.99 -2.68 -36.56
N PRO A 323 -26.13 -3.27 -36.98
CA PRO A 323 -26.18 -4.24 -38.06
C PRO A 323 -26.02 -3.50 -39.40
N GLU A 324 -24.82 -3.53 -39.98
CA GLU A 324 -24.74 -3.33 -41.43
C GLU A 324 -25.40 -4.55 -42.09
N ARG A 325 -26.65 -4.37 -42.53
CA ARG A 325 -27.28 -5.28 -43.49
C ARG A 325 -26.36 -5.34 -44.72
N ILE A 326 -25.72 -6.47 -44.90
CA ILE A 326 -25.10 -6.82 -46.18
C ILE A 326 -26.23 -6.81 -47.22
N PRO A 327 -26.13 -6.03 -48.32
CA PRO A 327 -27.13 -6.06 -49.37
C PRO A 327 -27.12 -7.47 -49.99
N THR A 328 -28.23 -8.18 -49.92
CA THR A 328 -28.42 -9.39 -50.73
C THR A 328 -28.46 -8.97 -52.19
N GLN A 329 -27.47 -9.43 -52.98
CA GLN A 329 -27.49 -9.30 -54.43
C GLN A 329 -28.67 -10.10 -55.03
N PRO A 330 -29.24 -9.63 -56.16
CA PRO A 330 -30.54 -10.07 -56.69
C PRO A 330 -30.59 -11.54 -57.12
#